data_AF-A0A924SK93-F1
#
_entry.id   AF-A0A924SK93-F1
#
_cell.length_a   1.000
_cell.length_b   1.000
_cell.length_c   1.000
_cell.angle_alpha   90.00
_cell.angle_beta   90.00
_cell.angle_gamma   90.00
#
_symmetry.space_group_name_H-M   'P 1'
#
loop_
_entity.id
_entity.type
_entity.pdbx_description
1 polymer ?
#
loop_
_entity_poly.entity_id
_entity_poly.type
_entity_poly.pdbx_seq_one_letter_code
_entity_poly.pdbx_strand_id
1 'polypeptide(L)' 'YFGLFELPVLIARNDALKPVLKDLHFWLNMGLAGAVGLHVAAALKHHFIDRDGVIKRMMPSA' A
#
# COMPACT_ATOMS: atom_id res chain seq x y z
N TYR A 1 -15.74 1.06 -7.32
CA TYR A 1 -16.61 1.13 -6.13
C TYR A 1 -17.87 0.32 -6.43
N PHE A 2 -18.26 -0.59 -5.54
CA PHE A 2 -19.26 -1.63 -5.82
C PHE A 2 -20.73 -1.13 -5.82
N GLY A 3 -20.97 0.18 -5.62
CA GLY A 3 -22.32 0.76 -5.77
C GLY A 3 -23.30 0.49 -4.63
N LEU A 4 -22.90 -0.25 -3.59
CA LEU A 4 -23.82 -0.79 -2.58
C LEU A 4 -24.23 0.22 -1.49
N PHE A 5 -23.39 1.20 -1.14
CA PHE A 5 -23.62 2.15 -0.03
C PHE A 5 -22.87 3.48 -0.20
N GLU A 6 -23.57 4.60 -0.35
CA GLU A 6 -22.88 5.91 -0.43
C GLU A 6 -21.99 6.11 0.80
N LEU A 7 -20.70 6.42 0.56
CA LEU A 7 -19.78 6.68 1.66
C LEU A 7 -20.20 7.96 2.38
N PRO A 8 -20.32 7.96 3.71
CA PRO A 8 -20.68 9.15 4.45
C PRO A 8 -19.61 10.23 4.25
N VAL A 9 -20.04 11.46 4.03
CA VAL A 9 -19.16 12.62 3.91
C VAL A 9 -18.67 13.00 5.31
N LEU A 10 -17.43 12.61 5.63
CA LEU A 10 -16.84 12.85 6.96
C LEU A 10 -16.37 14.30 7.16
N ILE A 11 -16.10 15.02 6.07
CA ILE A 11 -15.54 16.37 6.09
C ILE A 11 -16.28 17.23 5.06
N ALA A 12 -16.68 18.44 5.45
CA ALA A 12 -17.31 19.38 4.54
C ALA A 12 -16.36 19.80 3.40
N ARG A 13 -16.94 20.22 2.27
CA ARG A 13 -16.18 20.72 1.13
C ARG A 13 -15.33 21.93 1.55
N ASN A 14 -14.05 21.90 1.20
CA ASN A 14 -13.13 23.02 1.37
C ASN A 14 -12.19 23.10 0.15
N ASP A 15 -12.27 24.18 -0.61
CA ASP A 15 -11.49 24.34 -1.85
C ASP A 15 -9.99 24.51 -1.60
N ALA A 16 -9.58 24.99 -0.41
CA ALA A 16 -8.16 25.09 -0.03
C ALA A 16 -7.56 23.72 0.33
N LEU A 17 -8.35 22.82 0.94
CA LEU A 17 -7.88 21.47 1.29
C LEU A 17 -7.83 20.51 0.11
N LYS A 18 -8.64 20.75 -0.93
CA LYS A 18 -8.71 19.88 -2.12
C LYS A 18 -7.34 19.58 -2.76
N PRO A 19 -6.50 20.59 -3.13
CA PRO A 19 -5.19 20.29 -3.72
C PRO A 19 -4.25 19.61 -2.72
N VAL A 20 -4.27 20.03 -1.46
CA VAL A 20 -3.41 19.46 -0.39
C VAL A 20 -3.68 17.97 -0.19
N LEU A 21 -4.94 17.59 -0.01
CA LEU A 21 -5.31 16.19 0.21
C LEU A 21 -5.06 15.32 -1.01
N LYS A 22 -5.24 15.87 -2.22
CA LYS A 22 -4.92 15.17 -3.47
C LYS A 22 -3.43 14.85 -3.56
N ASP A 23 -2.57 15.85 -3.34
CA ASP A 23 -1.12 15.69 -3.46
C ASP A 23 -0.59 14.80 -2.34
N LEU A 24 -1.09 14.97 -1.11
CA LEU A 24 -0.76 14.10 0.02
C LEU A 24 -1.12 12.64 -0.29
N HIS A 25 -2.35 12.37 -0.75
CA HIS A 25 -2.77 11.01 -1.10
C HIS A 25 -1.91 10.42 -2.21
N PHE A 26 -1.56 11.21 -3.22
CA PHE A 26 -0.68 10.77 -4.31
C PHE A 26 0.70 10.34 -3.78
N TRP A 27 1.34 11.18 -2.96
CA TRP A 27 2.66 10.87 -2.42
C TRP A 27 2.64 9.71 -1.42
N LEU A 28 1.60 9.60 -0.59
CA LEU A 28 1.40 8.44 0.28
C LEU A 28 1.26 7.16 -0.53
N ASN A 29 0.50 7.19 -1.63
CA ASN A 29 0.34 6.04 -2.50
C ASN A 29 1.65 5.67 -3.21
N MET A 30 2.43 6.65 -3.66
CA MET A 30 3.74 6.41 -4.26
C MET A 30 4.75 5.84 -3.23
N GLY A 31 4.71 6.34 -2.00
CA GLY A 31 5.49 5.81 -0.88
C GLY A 31 5.10 4.37 -0.54
N LEU A 32 3.81 4.07 -0.48
CA LEU A 32 3.29 2.72 -0.28
C LEU A 32 3.74 1.77 -1.41
N ALA A 33 3.63 2.20 -2.67
CA ALA A 33 4.09 1.42 -3.81
C ALA A 33 5.59 1.12 -3.74
N GLY A 34 6.40 2.11 -3.34
CA GLY A 34 7.83 1.94 -3.08
C GLY A 34 8.10 0.94 -1.96
N ALA A 35 7.40 1.05 -0.83
CA ALA A 35 7.54 0.14 0.30
C ALA A 35 7.16 -1.32 -0.06
N VAL A 36 6.07 -1.50 -0.80
CA VAL A 36 5.66 -2.81 -1.32
C VAL A 36 6.71 -3.36 -2.29
N GLY A 37 7.22 -2.54 -3.21
CA GLY A 37 8.28 -2.94 -4.13
C GLY A 37 9.54 -3.40 -3.40
N LEU A 38 9.99 -2.63 -2.41
CA LEU A 38 11.13 -2.99 -1.56
C LEU A 38 10.87 -4.28 -0.77
N HIS A 39 9.68 -4.44 -0.22
CA HIS A 39 9.29 -5.65 0.51
C HIS A 39 9.34 -6.90 -0.38
N VAL A 40 8.77 -6.83 -1.59
CA VAL A 40 8.84 -7.91 -2.57
C VAL A 40 10.29 -8.19 -2.99
N ALA A 41 11.06 -7.15 -3.29
CA ALA A 41 12.47 -7.31 -3.65
C ALA A 41 13.28 -7.99 -2.54
N ALA A 42 13.04 -7.63 -1.27
CA ALA A 42 13.66 -8.29 -0.12
C ALA A 42 13.24 -9.75 -0.03
N ALA A 43 11.95 -10.07 -0.17
CA ALA A 43 11.48 -11.45 -0.19
C ALA A 43 12.18 -12.28 -1.30
N LEU A 44 12.29 -11.74 -2.51
CA LEU A 44 12.98 -12.40 -3.61
C LEU A 44 14.48 -12.57 -3.34
N LYS A 45 15.15 -11.57 -2.76
CA LYS A 45 16.55 -11.69 -2.30
C LYS A 45 16.71 -12.85 -1.33
N HIS A 46 15.85 -12.91 -0.31
CA HIS A 46 15.88 -14.00 0.68
C HIS A 46 15.68 -15.37 0.02
N HIS A 47 14.83 -15.46 -0.99
CA HIS A 47 14.57 -16.73 -1.68
C HIS A 47 15.71 -17.19 -2.59
N PHE A 48 16.23 -16.31 -3.44
CA PHE A 48 17.18 -16.67 -4.49
C PHE A 48 18.65 -16.57 -4.06
N ILE A 49 18.97 -15.60 -3.21
CA ILE A 49 20.35 -15.32 -2.79
C ILE A 49 20.58 -15.94 -1.41
N ASP A 50 19.86 -15.48 -0.39
CA ASP A 50 20.15 -15.88 1.00
C ASP A 50 19.74 -17.32 1.29
N ARG A 51 18.70 -17.83 0.61
CA ARG A 51 18.13 -19.18 0.77
C ARG A 51 17.81 -19.56 2.22
N ASP A 52 17.46 -18.57 3.03
CA ASP A 52 17.22 -18.72 4.48
C ASP A 52 15.81 -19.21 4.84
N GLY A 53 14.94 -19.38 3.84
CA GLY A 53 13.58 -19.87 4.03
C GLY A 53 12.61 -18.85 4.62
N VAL A 54 12.96 -17.56 4.72
CA VAL A 54 12.09 -16.49 5.26
C VAL A 54 10.73 -16.44 4.55
N ILE A 55 10.69 -16.60 3.22
CA ILE A 55 9.42 -16.65 2.46
C ILE A 55 8.48 -17.75 2.99
N LYS A 56 9.01 -18.92 3.40
CA LYS A 56 8.17 -20.03 3.86
C LYS A 56 7.40 -19.70 5.14
N ARG A 57 7.88 -18.74 5.93
CA ARG A 57 7.22 -18.27 7.15
C ARG A 57 6.06 -17.31 6.89
N MET A 58 5.96 -16.78 5.67
CA MET A 58 4.87 -15.89 5.23
C MET A 58 3.79 -16.63 4.44
N MET A 59 4.06 -17.86 4.00
CA MET A 59 3.07 -18.67 3.30
C MET A 59 2.06 -19.25 4.29
N PRO A 60 0.77 -19.40 3.90
CA PRO A 60 -0.20 -20.15 4.68
C PRO A 60 0.33 -21.55 4.96
N SER A 61 0.21 -22.00 6.21
CA SER A 61 0.45 -23.40 6.55
C SER A 61 -0.70 -24.22 5.94
N ALA A 62 -0.37 -25.21 5.11
CA ALA A 62 -1.32 -26.22 4.69
C ALA A 62 -1.65 -27.17 5.85
#